data_AF-A0A0F9SC05-F1
#
_entry.id   AF-A0A0F9SC05-F1
#
_cell.length_a   1.000
_cell.length_b   1.000
_cell.length_c   1.000
_cell.angle_alpha   90.00
_cell.angle_beta   90.00
_cell.angle_gamma   90.00
#
_symmetry.space_group_name_H-M   'P 1'
#
loop_
_entity.id
_entity.type
_entity.pdbx_description
1 polymer ?
#
loop_
_entity_poly.entity_id
_entity_poly.type
_entity_poly.pdbx_seq_one_letter_code
_entity_poly.pdbx_strand_id
1 'polypeptide(L)' 'MKTITMMELRSEPGEWIYHQVWKHGETIIITHCGKKIAQICPLDSIVIDSKGRGVKPLTYKRPELLRQQQS' A
#
# COMPACT_ATOMS: atom_id res chain seq x y z
N MET A 1 -10.96 -3.64 -7.63
CA MET A 1 -10.44 -2.36 -7.09
C MET A 1 -11.58 -1.69 -6.36
N LYS A 2 -11.41 -1.37 -5.07
CA LYS A 2 -12.47 -0.82 -4.21
C LYS A 2 -12.07 0.54 -3.69
N THR A 3 -13.01 1.48 -3.61
CA THR A 3 -12.76 2.83 -3.08
C THR A 3 -13.54 2.98 -1.78
N ILE A 4 -12.85 3.37 -0.72
CA ILE A 4 -13.43 3.61 0.60
C ILE A 4 -13.03 4.99 1.11
N THR A 5 -13.79 5.52 2.03
CA THR A 5 -13.47 6.72 2.79
C THR A 5 -12.50 6.39 3.94
N MET A 6 -11.76 7.40 4.39
CA MET A 6 -10.94 7.29 5.61
C MET A 6 -11.80 6.95 6.85
N MET A 7 -13.10 7.28 6.84
CA MET A 7 -14.02 6.93 7.93
C MET A 7 -14.33 5.43 7.94
N GLU A 8 -14.62 4.83 6.78
CA GLU A 8 -14.81 3.37 6.63
C GLU A 8 -13.54 2.60 6.97
N LEU A 9 -12.37 3.11 6.61
CA LEU A 9 -11.11 2.48 7.01
C LEU A 9 -10.93 2.49 8.53
N ARG A 10 -11.31 3.58 9.21
CA ARG A 10 -11.14 3.74 10.66
C ARG A 10 -12.10 2.90 11.48
N SER A 11 -13.28 2.59 10.96
CA SER A 11 -14.22 1.74 11.68
C SER A 11 -13.68 0.31 11.83
N GLU A 12 -13.07 -0.23 10.77
CA GLU A 12 -12.63 -1.63 10.72
C GLU A 12 -11.28 -1.79 9.98
N PRO A 13 -10.18 -1.19 10.48
CA PRO A 13 -8.92 -1.17 9.75
C PRO A 13 -8.35 -2.56 9.49
N GLY A 14 -8.56 -3.48 10.44
CA GLY A 14 -8.15 -4.89 10.33
C GLY A 14 -8.87 -5.61 9.19
N GLU A 15 -10.18 -5.43 9.04
CA GLU A 15 -10.96 -6.08 7.98
C GLU A 15 -10.54 -5.61 6.60
N TRP A 16 -10.36 -4.30 6.42
CA TRP A 16 -9.91 -3.77 5.14
C TRP A 16 -8.51 -4.27 4.77
N ILE A 17 -7.57 -4.27 5.71
CA ILE A 17 -6.19 -4.65 5.41
C ILE A 17 -6.05 -6.18 5.29
N TYR A 18 -6.56 -6.93 6.26
CA TYR A 18 -6.37 -8.38 6.31
C TYR A 18 -7.32 -9.13 5.36
N HIS A 19 -8.63 -8.84 5.38
CA HIS A 19 -9.57 -9.58 4.55
C HIS A 19 -9.51 -9.14 3.10
N GLN A 20 -9.57 -7.84 2.81
CA GLN A 20 -9.63 -7.39 1.42
C GLN A 20 -8.26 -7.43 0.73
N VAL A 21 -7.22 -6.85 1.34
CA VAL A 21 -5.91 -6.75 0.68
C VAL A 21 -5.12 -8.05 0.80
N TRP A 22 -4.93 -8.58 2.02
CA TRP A 22 -4.09 -9.76 2.22
C TRP A 22 -4.76 -11.06 1.71
N LYS A 23 -6.00 -11.34 2.13
CA LYS A 23 -6.69 -12.59 1.79
C LYS A 23 -7.24 -12.61 0.36
N HIS A 24 -7.77 -11.50 -0.15
CA HIS A 24 -8.39 -11.44 -1.49
C HIS A 24 -7.50 -10.79 -2.56
N GLY A 25 -6.33 -10.26 -2.19
CA GLY A 25 -5.44 -9.61 -3.15
C GLY A 25 -5.99 -8.30 -3.70
N GLU A 26 -7.00 -7.69 -3.05
CA GLU A 26 -7.63 -6.49 -3.59
C GLU A 26 -6.78 -5.24 -3.38
N THR A 27 -6.91 -4.30 -4.33
CA THR A 27 -6.42 -2.93 -4.14
C THR A 27 -7.55 -2.04 -3.63
N ILE A 28 -7.27 -1.33 -2.54
CA ILE A 28 -8.15 -0.35 -1.91
C ILE A 28 -7.61 1.06 -2.18
N ILE A 29 -8.47 1.95 -2.67
CA ILE A 29 -8.23 3.39 -2.72
C ILE A 29 -8.89 4.03 -1.52
N ILE A 30 -8.13 4.83 -0.78
CA ILE A 30 -8.64 5.57 0.38
C ILE A 30 -8.84 7.03 0.00
N THR A 31 -10.03 7.54 0.31
CA THR A 31 -10.42 8.93 0.05
C THR A 31 -10.68 9.69 1.35
N HIS A 32 -10.42 11.00 1.34
CA HIS A 32 -10.82 11.91 2.39
C HIS A 32 -11.38 13.18 1.74
N CYS A 33 -12.60 13.56 2.11
CA CYS A 33 -13.33 14.68 1.49
C CYS A 33 -13.37 14.58 -0.05
N GLY A 34 -13.65 13.38 -0.58
CA GLY A 34 -13.73 13.11 -2.03
C GLY A 34 -12.39 13.06 -2.77
N LYS A 35 -11.25 13.29 -2.10
CA LYS A 35 -9.91 13.24 -2.70
C LYS A 35 -9.20 11.93 -2.35
N LYS A 36 -8.55 11.30 -3.35
CA LYS A 36 -7.64 10.16 -3.11
C LYS A 36 -6.46 10.62 -2.25
N ILE A 37 -6.24 9.94 -1.14
CA ILE A 37 -5.13 10.24 -0.22
C ILE A 37 -4.15 9.08 -0.06
N ALA A 38 -4.60 7.85 -0.25
CA ALA A 38 -3.76 6.66 -0.13
C ALA A 38 -4.29 5.51 -0.97
N GLN A 39 -3.44 4.51 -1.15
CA GLN A 39 -3.78 3.24 -1.78
C GLN A 39 -3.11 2.12 -0.98
N ILE A 40 -3.85 1.05 -0.71
CA ILE A 40 -3.33 -0.17 -0.10
C ILE A 40 -3.48 -1.29 -1.13
N CYS A 41 -2.43 -2.06 -1.36
CA CYS A 41 -2.40 -3.14 -2.33
C CYS A 41 -1.44 -4.25 -1.86
N PRO A 42 -1.56 -5.48 -2.39
CA PRO A 42 -0.63 -6.56 -2.09
C PRO A 42 0.80 -6.19 -2.50
N LEU A 43 1.80 -6.65 -1.73
CA LEU A 43 3.20 -6.32 -2.02
C LEU A 43 3.63 -6.80 -3.41
N ASP A 44 3.14 -7.97 -3.84
CA ASP A 44 3.49 -8.57 -5.13
C ASP A 44 2.92 -7.78 -6.33
N SER A 45 1.92 -6.93 -6.09
CA SER A 45 1.36 -6.05 -7.13
C SER A 45 2.22 -4.81 -7.41
N ILE A 46 3.23 -4.58 -6.56
CA ILE A 46 4.11 -3.42 -6.68
C ILE A 46 5.21 -3.72 -7.70
N VAL A 47 5.10 -3.07 -8.86
CA VAL A 47 6.15 -3.06 -9.87
C VAL A 47 6.98 -1.78 -9.69
N ILE A 48 8.22 -1.95 -9.23
CA ILE A 48 9.23 -0.89 -9.20
C ILE A 48 10.28 -1.26 -10.24
N ASP A 49 10.54 -0.35 -11.17
CA ASP A 49 11.57 -0.58 -12.18
C ASP A 49 12.99 -0.53 -11.58
N SER A 50 13.98 -0.93 -12.38
CA SER A 50 15.40 -0.91 -11.98
C SER A 50 15.94 0.50 -11.68
N LYS A 51 15.21 1.56 -12.05
CA LYS A 51 15.54 2.96 -11.75
C LYS A 51 14.79 3.47 -10.51
N GLY A 52 14.07 2.60 -9.80
CA GLY A 52 13.29 2.95 -8.63
C GLY A 52 12.05 3.79 -8.95
N ARG A 53 11.49 3.69 -10.16
CA ARG A 53 10.24 4.35 -10.58
C ARG A 53 9.09 3.36 -10.45
N GLY A 54 7.97 3.78 -9.84
CA GLY A 54 6.82 2.93 -9.55
C GLY A 54 6.10 3.37 -8.26
N VAL A 55 4.99 2.70 -7.94
CA VAL A 55 4.26 2.93 -6.68
C VAL A 55 5.08 2.34 -5.54
N LYS A 56 5.73 3.18 -4.75
CA LYS A 56 6.57 2.73 -3.62
C LYS A 56 5.70 2.52 -2.38
N PRO A 57 5.73 1.33 -1.75
CA PRO A 57 5.09 1.16 -0.46
C PRO A 57 5.81 2.05 0.56
N LEU A 58 5.10 2.45 1.62
CA LEU A 58 5.66 3.23 2.72
C LEU A 58 6.85 2.53 3.39
N THR A 59 6.91 1.20 3.29
CA THR A 59 8.00 0.35 3.81
C THR A 59 9.17 0.18 2.83
N TYR A 60 9.11 0.74 1.61
CA TYR A 60 10.18 0.59 0.62
C TYR A 60 11.45 1.30 1.09
N LYS A 61 12.45 0.51 1.49
CA LYS A 61 13.84 0.96 1.62
C LYS A 61 14.55 0.72 0.29
N ARG A 62 15.32 1.70 -0.20
CA ARG A 62 16.16 1.48 -1.38
C ARG A 62 17.07 0.27 -1.13
N PRO A 63 17.21 -0.68 -2.07
CA PRO A 63 18.10 -1.83 -1.94
C PRO A 63 19.54 -1.44 -1.56
N GLU A 64 20.00 -0.29 -2.04
CA GLU A 64 21.32 0.29 -1.76
C GLU A 64 21.52 0.63 -0.26
N LEU A 65 20.45 1.04 0.43
CA LEU A 65 20.49 1.40 1.86
C LEU A 65 20.41 0.17 2.77
N LEU A 66 19.89 -0.96 2.28
CA LEU A 66 19.87 -2.23 3.03
C LEU A 66 21.27 -2.85 3.14
N ARG A 67 22.13 -2.65 2.12
CA ARG A 67 23.51 -3.14 2.13
C ARG A 67 24.42 -2.40 3.10
N GLN A 68 24.12 -1.13 3.40
CA GLN A 68 24.91 -0.31 4.31
C GLN A 68 24.65 -0.59 5.81
N GLN A 69 23.61 -1.35 6.16
CA GLN A 69 23.30 -1.71 7.56
C GLN A 69 23.84 -3.09 7.96
N GLN A 70 24.58 -3.77 7.07
CA GLN A 70 25.21 -5.07 7.34
C GLN A 70 26.74 -5.00 7.40
N SER A 71 27.32 -3.80 7.56
CA SER A 71 28.75 -3.59 7.86
C SER A 71 28.94 -2.99 9.24
#